data_AF-A0A925SMR5-F1
#
_entry.id   AF-A0A925SMR5-F1
#
_cell.length_a   1.000
_cell.length_b   1.000
_cell.length_c   1.000
_cell.angle_alpha   90.00
_cell.angle_beta   90.00
_cell.angle_gamma   90.00
#
_symmetry.space_group_name_H-M   'P 1'
#
loop_
_entity.id
_entity.type
_entity.pdbx_description
1 polymer ?
#
loop_
_entity_poly.entity_id
_entity_poly.type
_entity_poly.pdbx_seq_one_letter_code
_entity_poly.pdbx_strand_id
1 'polypeptide(L)' 'MFEVVQSDLVRLETELFSVIHSPEKLITDMSKHLVEAGGKRLRPALYFMCAQKRVFDIDKIMPMAVAIELIH' A
#
# COMPACT_ATOMS: atom_id res chain seq x y z
N MET A 1 -10.61 4.17 13.85
CA MET A 1 -11.26 4.60 12.59
C MET A 1 -11.08 3.58 11.46
N PHE A 2 -9.90 2.92 11.30
CA PHE A 2 -9.65 1.93 10.23
C PHE A 2 -9.49 0.48 10.70
N GLU A 3 -9.98 0.11 11.90
CA GLU A 3 -9.83 -1.26 12.45
C GLU A 3 -10.28 -2.35 11.47
N VAL A 4 -11.34 -2.06 10.72
CA VAL A 4 -11.96 -2.95 9.74
C VAL A 4 -11.03 -3.32 8.56
N VAL A 5 -10.04 -2.49 8.25
CA VAL A 5 -9.09 -2.70 7.12
C VAL A 5 -7.64 -2.75 7.60
N GLN A 6 -7.42 -2.88 8.92
CA GLN A 6 -6.09 -2.82 9.50
C GLN A 6 -5.19 -3.97 9.02
N SER A 7 -5.74 -5.18 8.87
CA SER A 7 -5.01 -6.33 8.31
C SER A 7 -4.57 -6.09 6.87
N ASP A 8 -5.43 -5.46 6.07
CA ASP A 8 -5.14 -5.14 4.67
C ASP A 8 -4.06 -4.07 4.56
N LEU A 9 -4.08 -3.08 5.45
CA LEU A 9 -3.05 -2.05 5.54
C LEU A 9 -1.68 -2.62 5.97
N VAL A 10 -1.65 -3.57 6.91
CA VAL A 10 -0.40 -4.24 7.29
C VAL A 10 0.19 -5.01 6.10
N ARG A 11 -0.66 -5.70 5.34
CA ARG A 11 -0.23 -6.39 4.13
C ARG A 11 0.26 -5.40 3.05
N LEU A 12 -0.43 -4.27 2.88
CA LEU A 12 -0.03 -3.22 1.96
C LEU A 12 1.39 -2.71 2.22
N GLU A 13 1.78 -2.50 3.48
CA GLU A 13 3.16 -2.06 3.79
C GLU A 13 4.18 -3.07 3.26
N THR A 14 3.92 -4.36 3.42
CA THR A 14 4.81 -5.42 2.92
C THR A 14 4.91 -5.39 1.40
N GLU A 15 3.80 -5.17 0.71
CA GLU A 15 3.77 -5.09 -0.75
C GLU A 15 4.41 -3.79 -1.29
N LEU A 16 4.31 -2.68 -0.57
CA LEU A 16 5.00 -1.44 -0.94
C LEU A 16 6.52 -1.65 -0.93
N PHE A 17 7.05 -2.30 0.12
CA PHE A 17 8.48 -2.61 0.20
C PHE A 17 8.95 -3.56 -0.91
N SER A 18 8.09 -4.46 -1.41
CA SER A 18 8.46 -5.42 -2.44
C SER A 18 8.64 -4.80 -3.83
N VAL A 19 7.99 -3.65 -4.09
CA VAL A 19 7.92 -3.04 -5.44
C VAL A 19 8.77 -1.78 -5.63
N ILE A 20 9.36 -1.22 -4.57
CA ILE A 20 10.12 0.04 -4.62
C ILE A 20 11.60 -0.12 -5.01
N HIS A 21 11.95 -1.23 -5.66
CA HIS A 21 13.32 -1.53 -6.04
C HIS A 21 13.64 -1.08 -7.47
N SER A 22 14.83 -0.53 -7.65
CA SER A 22 15.36 -0.07 -8.94
C SER A 22 16.81 -0.50 -9.11
N PRO A 23 17.29 -0.76 -10.35
CA PRO A 23 18.72 -0.97 -10.63
C PRO A 23 19.60 0.19 -10.13
N GLU A 24 19.05 1.41 -10.11
CA GLU A 24 19.73 2.58 -9.57
C GLU A 24 19.62 2.63 -8.05
N LYS A 25 20.76 2.48 -7.37
CA LYS A 25 20.84 2.45 -5.90
C LYS A 25 20.20 3.70 -5.26
N LEU A 26 20.45 4.88 -5.81
CA LEU A 26 19.92 6.14 -5.29
C LEU A 26 18.37 6.15 -5.29
N ILE A 27 17.75 5.64 -6.35
CA ILE A 27 16.29 5.57 -6.45
C ILE A 27 15.75 4.62 -5.39
N THR A 28 16.35 3.43 -5.24
CA THR A 28 15.94 2.46 -4.22
C THR A 28 16.05 3.04 -2.80
N ASP A 29 17.15 3.72 -2.48
CA ASP A 29 17.37 4.30 -1.15
C ASP A 29 16.34 5.42 -0.87
N MET A 30 16.10 6.30 -1.83
CA MET A 30 15.09 7.37 -1.71
C MET A 30 13.68 6.81 -1.53
N SER A 31 13.29 5.82 -2.35
CA SER A 31 11.96 5.20 -2.24
C SER A 31 11.77 4.49 -0.91
N LYS A 32 12.80 3.78 -0.41
CA LYS A 32 12.76 3.16 0.93
C LYS A 32 12.55 4.18 2.02
N HIS A 33 13.31 5.28 2.01
CA HIS A 33 13.15 6.33 3.01
C HIS A 33 11.73 6.93 3.02
N LEU A 34 11.11 7.11 1.86
CA LEU A 34 9.73 7.60 1.76
C LEU A 34 8.72 6.61 2.33
N VAL A 35 8.85 5.31 2.03
CA VAL A 35 7.94 4.28 2.55
C VAL A 35 8.13 4.10 4.06
N GLU A 36 9.37 4.09 4.56
CA GLU A 36 9.73 3.98 5.98
C GLU A 36 9.31 5.19 6.82
N ALA A 37 9.36 6.40 6.25
CA ALA A 37 8.82 7.60 6.90
C ALA A 37 7.32 7.46 7.21
N GLY A 38 6.66 6.48 6.55
CA GLY A 38 5.29 6.11 6.82
C GLY A 38 4.31 7.08 6.19
N GLY A 39 3.08 7.04 6.68
CA GLY A 39 2.01 7.90 6.23
C GLY A 39 0.71 7.53 6.92
N LYS A 40 -0.31 8.36 6.77
CA LYS A 40 -1.63 8.07 7.33
C LYS A 40 -2.36 6.94 6.59
N ARG A 41 -1.86 6.56 5.40
CA ARG A 41 -2.44 5.54 4.50
C ARG A 41 -3.95 5.73 4.26
N LEU A 42 -4.39 6.99 4.21
CA LEU A 42 -5.81 7.31 4.12
C LEU A 42 -6.42 6.86 2.79
N ARG A 43 -5.67 7.00 1.69
CA ARG A 43 -6.12 6.63 0.34
C ARG A 43 -6.34 5.11 0.20
N PRO A 44 -5.37 4.24 0.52
CA PRO A 44 -5.59 2.79 0.48
C PRO A 44 -6.63 2.33 1.50
N ALA A 45 -6.70 2.94 2.69
CA ALA A 45 -7.73 2.59 3.68
C ALA A 45 -9.16 2.84 3.16
N LEU A 46 -9.39 4.00 2.53
CA LEU A 46 -10.68 4.30 1.87
C LEU A 46 -10.97 3.32 0.74
N TYR A 47 -9.96 2.99 -0.08
CA TYR A 47 -10.10 2.02 -1.15
C TYR A 47 -10.51 0.64 -0.61
N PHE A 48 -9.83 0.12 0.43
CA PHE A 48 -10.19 -1.15 1.06
C PHE A 48 -11.60 -1.14 1.62
N MET A 49 -12.02 -0.05 2.29
CA MET A 49 -13.38 0.09 2.81
C MET A 49 -14.45 0.09 1.70
N CYS A 50 -14.15 0.68 0.54
CA CYS A 50 -15.02 0.62 -0.63
C CYS A 50 -15.07 -0.78 -1.26
N ALA A 51 -13.95 -1.49 -1.28
CA ALA A 51 -13.85 -2.83 -1.83
C ALA A 51 -14.54 -3.88 -0.95
N GLN A 52 -14.46 -3.77 0.38
CA GLN A 52 -14.91 -4.80 1.33
C GLN A 52 -16.39 -5.18 1.24
N LYS A 53 -17.25 -4.34 0.64
CA LYS A 53 -18.68 -4.64 0.43
C LYS A 53 -18.97 -5.74 -0.60
N ARG A 54 -17.95 -6.24 -1.29
CA ARG A 54 -18.06 -7.39 -2.20
C ARG A 54 -17.01 -8.40 -1.77
N VAL A 55 -17.30 -9.70 -1.92
CA VAL A 55 -16.36 -10.81 -1.68
C VAL A 55 -15.23 -10.71 -2.72
N PHE A 56 -14.35 -9.73 -2.54
CA PHE A 56 -13.21 -9.54 -3.41
C PHE A 56 -12.04 -10.32 -2.83
N ASP A 57 -11.39 -11.03 -3.74
CA ASP A 57 -10.09 -11.61 -3.53
C ASP A 57 -9.09 -10.48 -3.25
N ILE A 58 -8.53 -10.48 -2.04
CA ILE A 58 -7.56 -9.48 -1.57
C ILE A 58 -6.37 -9.38 -2.54
N ASP A 59 -6.00 -10.49 -3.18
CA ASP A 59 -4.89 -10.56 -4.12
C ASP A 59 -5.18 -9.78 -5.42
N LYS A 60 -6.46 -9.59 -5.75
CA LYS A 60 -6.89 -8.80 -6.92
C LYS A 60 -6.97 -7.32 -6.64
N ILE A 61 -7.25 -6.93 -5.40
CA ILE A 61 -7.41 -5.51 -5.05
C ILE A 61 -6.10 -4.89 -4.51
N MET A 62 -5.20 -5.71 -3.97
CA MET A 62 -3.92 -5.26 -3.41
C MET A 62 -3.05 -4.47 -4.41
N PRO A 63 -2.87 -4.90 -5.69
CA PRO A 63 -2.04 -4.15 -6.63
C PRO A 63 -2.55 -2.72 -6.90
N MET A 64 -3.87 -2.52 -6.87
CA MET A 64 -4.46 -1.19 -7.01
C MET A 64 -4.20 -0.34 -5.77
N ALA A 65 -4.33 -0.91 -4.57
CA ALA A 65 -4.01 -0.20 -3.33
C ALA A 65 -2.54 0.25 -3.29
N VAL A 66 -1.62 -0.62 -3.72
CA VAL A 66 -0.19 -0.31 -3.87
C VAL A 66 0.00 0.84 -4.87
N ALA A 67 -0.61 0.76 -6.05
CA ALA A 67 -0.52 1.82 -7.06
C ALA A 67 -1.05 3.18 -6.54
N ILE A 68 -2.17 3.17 -5.82
CA ILE A 68 -2.76 4.38 -5.22
C ILE A 68 -1.78 5.06 -4.26
N GLU A 69 -1.08 4.28 -3.43
CA GLU A 69 -0.12 4.82 -2.47
C GLU A 69 1.22 5.19 -3.12
N LEU A 70 1.67 4.48 -4.17
CA LEU A 70 2.87 4.88 -4.93
C LEU A 70 2.70 6.19 -5.70
N ILE A 71 1.47 6.54 -6.11
CA ILE A 71 1.15 7.82 -6.78
C ILE A 71 1.05 8.97 -5.77
N HIS A 72 0.81 8.67 -4.49
CA HIS A 72 0.63 9.67 -3.44
C HIS A 72 1.92 10.40 -3.11
#